data_AF-A0A5E4NAB5-F1
#
_entry.id   AF-A0A5E4NAB5-F1
#
_cell.length_a   1.000
_cell.length_b   1.000
_cell.length_c   1.000
_cell.angle_alpha   90.00
_cell.angle_beta   90.00
_cell.angle_gamma   90.00
#
_symmetry.space_group_name_H-M   'P 1'
#
loop_
_entity.id
_entity.type
_entity.pdbx_description
1 polymer ?
#
loop_
_entity_poly.entity_id
_entity_poly.type
_entity_poly.pdbx_seq_one_letter_code
_entity_poly.pdbx_strand_id
1 'polypeptide(L)'
;MDVEKTTMEYLFRVERQAEKILVDKSEIIALDKIRNNNRMAIRSLTNYKIPQAKTWMALGPIMVKVSHENAKKLLEEEQISLNSRINILRSDIRVNVNKLRDLEYQEPVKGLFLNPLTKKEMEAMNQVLGVNN
;
A
#
# COMPACT_ATOMS: atom_id res chain seq x y z
N MET A 1 -14.71 34.56 23.45
CA MET A 1 -14.35 34.92 22.06
C MET A 1 -12.95 34.47 21.62
N ASP A 2 -11.84 34.88 22.24
CA ASP A 2 -10.49 34.47 21.74
C ASP A 2 -10.13 33.00 22.05
N VAL A 3 -10.53 32.50 23.22
CA VAL A 3 -10.29 31.10 23.63
C VAL A 3 -11.07 30.13 22.74
N GLU A 4 -12.33 30.44 22.44
CA GLU A 4 -13.20 29.60 21.59
C GLU A 4 -12.65 29.47 20.16
N LYS A 5 -12.12 30.56 19.58
CA LYS A 5 -11.45 30.51 18.28
C LYS A 5 -10.21 29.62 18.31
N THR A 6 -9.41 29.72 19.36
CA THR A 6 -8.17 28.95 19.53
C THR A 6 -8.46 27.45 19.68
N THR A 7 -9.48 27.10 20.48
CA THR A 7 -9.92 25.71 20.63
C THR A 7 -10.46 25.14 19.33
N MET A 8 -11.24 25.92 18.57
CA MET A 8 -11.76 25.47 17.28
C MET A 8 -10.64 25.26 16.26
N GLU A 9 -9.65 26.14 16.19
CA GLU A 9 -8.49 25.96 15.32
C GLU A 9 -7.70 24.69 15.66
N TYR A 10 -7.54 24.40 16.95
CA TYR A 10 -6.91 23.17 17.41
C TYR A 10 -7.67 21.92 16.96
N LEU A 11 -8.98 21.86 17.24
CA LEU A 11 -9.83 20.74 16.84
C LEU A 11 -9.79 20.53 15.32
N PHE A 12 -9.84 21.61 14.53
CA PHE A 12 -9.75 21.52 13.08
C PHE A 12 -8.42 20.92 12.61
N ARG A 13 -7.29 21.24 13.27
CA ARG A 13 -5.98 20.68 12.92
C ARG A 13 -5.92 19.18 13.21
N VAL A 14 -6.46 18.75 14.35
CA VAL A 14 -6.54 17.33 14.74
C VAL A 14 -7.42 16.57 13.75
N GLU A 15 -8.63 17.05 13.49
CA GLU A 15 -9.58 16.43 12.56
C GLU A 15 -9.01 16.32 11.14
N ARG A 16 -8.41 17.39 10.62
CA ARG A 16 -7.80 17.36 9.27
C ARG A 16 -6.68 16.32 9.18
N GLN A 17 -5.90 16.15 10.25
CA GLN A 17 -4.83 15.16 10.28
C GLN A 17 -5.40 13.73 10.36
N ALA A 18 -6.46 13.52 11.12
CA ALA A 18 -7.17 12.25 11.19
C ALA A 18 -7.85 11.88 9.86
N GLU A 19 -8.53 12.83 9.23
CA GLU A 19 -9.18 12.66 7.92
C GLU A 19 -8.17 12.20 6.87
N LYS A 20 -7.00 12.84 6.81
CA LYS A 20 -5.93 12.44 5.88
C LYS A 20 -5.55 10.96 6.04
N ILE A 21 -5.38 10.50 7.28
CA ILE A 21 -5.04 9.08 7.56
C ILE A 21 -6.15 8.14 7.07
N LEU A 22 -7.41 8.53 7.26
CA LEU A 22 -8.56 7.74 6.81
C LEU A 22 -8.65 7.68 5.28
N VAL A 23 -8.40 8.80 4.61
CA VAL A 23 -8.34 8.88 3.14
C VAL A 23 -7.21 8.00 2.61
N ASP A 24 -5.99 8.13 3.12
CA ASP A 24 -4.84 7.31 2.72
C ASP A 24 -5.14 5.80 2.90
N LYS A 25 -5.81 5.43 4.00
CA LYS A 25 -6.23 4.05 4.26
C LYS A 25 -7.26 3.57 3.25
N SER A 26 -8.23 4.41 2.87
CA SER A 26 -9.23 4.09 1.85
C SER A 26 -8.58 3.92 0.46
N GLU A 27 -7.59 4.75 0.12
CA GLU A 27 -6.81 4.66 -1.11
C GLU A 27 -6.06 3.34 -1.18
N ILE A 28 -5.41 2.91 -0.08
CA ILE A 28 -4.74 1.59 -0.01
C ILE A 28 -5.73 0.46 -0.33
N ILE A 29 -6.94 0.48 0.23
CA ILE A 29 -7.95 -0.56 -0.02
C ILE A 29 -8.36 -0.56 -1.50
N ALA A 30 -8.55 0.61 -2.10
CA ALA A 30 -8.88 0.72 -3.52
C ALA A 30 -7.76 0.19 -4.42
N LEU A 31 -6.52 0.58 -4.15
CA LEU A 31 -5.33 0.11 -4.87
C LEU A 31 -5.14 -1.40 -4.73
N ASP A 32 -5.45 -1.97 -3.55
CA ASP A 32 -5.31 -3.41 -3.33
C ASP A 32 -6.33 -4.23 -4.12
N LYS A 33 -7.56 -3.72 -4.29
CA LYS A 33 -8.56 -4.33 -5.18
C LYS A 33 -8.06 -4.41 -6.62
N ILE A 34 -7.50 -3.30 -7.13
CA ILE A 34 -6.92 -3.24 -8.49
C ILE A 34 -5.75 -4.21 -8.60
N ARG A 35 -4.84 -4.21 -7.60
CA ARG A 35 -3.71 -5.12 -7.55
C ARG A 35 -4.14 -6.58 -7.59
N ASN A 36 -5.18 -6.96 -6.85
CA ASN A 36 -5.71 -8.31 -6.86
C ASN A 36 -6.30 -8.68 -8.23
N ASN A 37 -7.06 -7.76 -8.85
CA ASN A 37 -7.58 -7.96 -10.20
C ASN A 37 -6.46 -8.16 -11.21
N ASN A 38 -5.38 -7.38 -11.14
CA ASN A 38 -4.21 -7.54 -12.01
C ASN A 38 -3.54 -8.91 -11.80
N ARG A 39 -3.43 -9.39 -10.54
CA ARG A 39 -2.93 -10.75 -10.27
C ARG A 39 -3.82 -11.82 -10.89
N MET A 40 -5.13 -11.67 -10.81
CA MET A 40 -6.08 -12.59 -11.42
C MET A 40 -5.97 -12.57 -12.95
N ALA A 41 -5.84 -11.38 -13.55
CA ALA A 41 -5.66 -11.21 -14.99
C ALA A 41 -4.34 -11.86 -15.47
N ILE A 42 -3.21 -11.59 -14.82
CA ILE A 42 -1.91 -12.23 -15.16
C ILE A 42 -1.99 -13.75 -15.04
N ARG A 43 -2.64 -14.27 -14.00
CA ARG A 43 -2.86 -15.71 -13.83
C ARG A 43 -3.75 -16.28 -14.93
N SER A 44 -4.82 -15.57 -15.30
CA SER A 44 -5.70 -15.97 -16.40
C SER A 44 -4.93 -16.03 -17.72
N LEU A 45 -4.13 -15.02 -18.03
CA LEU A 45 -3.27 -14.97 -19.21
C LEU A 45 -2.27 -16.14 -19.22
N THR A 46 -1.60 -16.39 -18.09
CA THR A 46 -0.56 -17.43 -17.98
C THR A 46 -1.12 -18.85 -18.08
N ASN A 47 -2.33 -19.09 -17.57
CA ASN A 47 -2.95 -20.42 -17.53
C ASN A 47 -3.73 -20.78 -18.80
N TYR A 48 -3.64 -19.98 -19.88
CA TYR A 48 -4.28 -20.31 -21.14
C TYR A 48 -3.68 -21.60 -21.73
N LYS A 49 -4.52 -22.63 -21.90
CA LYS A 49 -4.12 -23.90 -22.51
C LYS A 49 -3.78 -23.80 -24.00
N ILE A 50 -4.27 -22.75 -24.65
CA ILE A 50 -4.08 -22.48 -26.08
C ILE A 50 -3.35 -21.14 -26.18
N PRO A 51 -2.16 -21.07 -26.82
CA PRO A 51 -1.46 -19.82 -27.01
C PRO A 51 -2.29 -18.90 -27.91
N GLN A 52 -2.89 -17.86 -27.32
CA GLN A 52 -3.56 -16.80 -28.08
C GLN A 52 -2.55 -15.75 -28.51
N ALA A 53 -2.58 -15.37 -29.79
CA ALA A 53 -1.74 -14.29 -30.31
C ALA A 53 -2.18 -12.91 -29.80
N LYS A 54 -3.48 -12.72 -29.54
CA LYS A 54 -4.07 -11.43 -29.17
C LYS A 54 -5.17 -11.60 -28.13
N THR A 55 -5.25 -10.65 -27.19
CA THR A 55 -6.24 -10.58 -26.12
C THR A 55 -6.94 -9.23 -26.15
N TRP A 56 -8.20 -9.18 -25.74
CA TRP A 56 -8.91 -7.93 -25.53
C TRP A 56 -8.67 -7.40 -24.12
N MET A 57 -8.35 -6.12 -24.02
CA MET A 57 -8.12 -5.42 -22.77
C MET A 57 -9.05 -4.21 -22.68
N ALA A 58 -9.71 -4.04 -21.54
CA ALA A 58 -10.52 -2.85 -21.28
C ALA A 58 -9.62 -1.70 -20.82
N LEU A 59 -9.73 -0.55 -21.47
CA LEU A 59 -9.10 0.70 -21.11
C LEU A 59 -10.21 1.74 -20.91
N GLY A 60 -10.66 1.90 -19.66
CA GLY A 60 -11.82 2.71 -19.34
C GLY A 60 -13.08 2.19 -20.07
N PRO A 61 -13.78 3.01 -20.86
CA PRO A 61 -14.97 2.58 -21.59
C PRO A 61 -14.67 1.86 -22.92
N ILE A 62 -13.40 1.74 -23.33
CA ILE A 62 -13.01 1.20 -24.64
C ILE A 62 -12.36 -0.18 -24.48
N MET A 63 -12.57 -1.08 -25.43
CA MET A 63 -11.82 -2.34 -25.54
C MET A 63 -10.79 -2.25 -26.66
N VAL A 64 -9.54 -2.57 -26.35
CA VAL A 64 -8.42 -2.59 -27.29
C VAL A 64 -7.88 -4.00 -27.43
N LYS A 65 -7.57 -4.40 -28.67
CA LYS A 65 -6.96 -5.70 -28.95
C LYS A 65 -5.44 -5.55 -28.93
N VAL A 66 -4.80 -6.20 -27.96
CA VAL A 66 -3.34 -6.17 -27.75
C VAL A 66 -2.77 -7.57 -27.93
N SER A 67 -1.47 -7.68 -28.20
CA SER A 67 -0.81 -8.99 -28.16
C SER A 67 -0.84 -9.55 -26.73
N HIS A 68 -0.86 -10.87 -26.62
CA HIS A 68 -0.92 -11.52 -25.32
C HIS A 68 0.29 -11.17 -24.43
N GLU A 69 1.49 -11.14 -25.02
CA GLU A 69 2.72 -10.76 -24.34
C GLU A 69 2.71 -9.29 -23.88
N ASN A 70 2.25 -8.37 -24.74
CA ASN A 70 2.17 -6.96 -24.37
C ASN A 70 1.15 -6.73 -23.25
N ALA A 71 0.00 -7.41 -23.29
CA ALA A 71 -1.01 -7.33 -22.23
C ALA A 71 -0.44 -7.81 -20.88
N LYS A 72 0.32 -8.91 -20.88
CA LYS A 72 0.97 -9.42 -19.68
C LYS A 72 2.01 -8.43 -19.15
N LYS A 73 2.89 -7.92 -20.01
CA LYS A 73 3.92 -6.94 -19.65
C LYS A 73 3.32 -5.67 -19.04
N LEU A 74 2.25 -5.13 -19.65
CA LEU A 74 1.54 -3.95 -19.14
C LEU A 74 1.00 -4.18 -17.72
N LEU A 75 0.37 -5.33 -17.46
CA LEU A 75 -0.16 -5.67 -16.14
C LEU A 75 0.95 -5.87 -15.09
N GLU A 76 2.10 -6.41 -15.48
CA GLU A 76 3.26 -6.60 -14.62
C GLU A 76 3.91 -5.25 -14.24
N GLU A 77 4.07 -4.35 -15.21
CA GLU A 77 4.56 -2.98 -14.97
C GLU A 77 3.62 -2.19 -14.05
N GLU A 78 2.31 -2.29 -14.29
CA GLU A 78 1.30 -1.66 -13.44
C GLU A 78 1.36 -2.22 -12.01
N GLN A 79 1.57 -3.53 -11.86
CA GLN A 79 1.69 -4.16 -10.54
C GLN A 79 2.90 -3.64 -9.74
N ILE A 80 4.02 -3.36 -10.41
CA ILE A 80 5.20 -2.74 -9.77
C ILE A 80 4.85 -1.33 -9.27
N SER A 81 4.19 -0.53 -10.10
CA SER A 81 3.74 0.82 -9.74
C SER A 81 2.78 0.82 -8.54
N LEU A 82 1.77 -0.06 -8.57
CA LEU A 82 0.79 -0.23 -7.49
C LEU A 82 1.47 -0.63 -6.18
N ASN A 83 2.41 -1.57 -6.22
CA ASN A 83 3.15 -2.00 -5.03
C ASN A 83 3.97 -0.85 -4.42
N SER A 84 4.68 -0.10 -5.25
CA SER A 84 5.45 1.08 -4.81
C SER A 84 4.54 2.13 -4.17
N ARG A 85 3.40 2.45 -4.81
CA ARG A 85 2.43 3.42 -4.28
C ARG A 85 1.84 2.97 -2.94
N ILE A 86 1.43 1.71 -2.81
CA ILE A 86 0.91 1.15 -1.56
C ILE A 86 1.97 1.24 -0.45
N ASN A 87 3.24 0.95 -0.74
CA ASN A 87 4.32 1.01 0.26
C ASN A 87 4.62 2.44 0.71
N ILE A 88 4.54 3.41 -0.21
CA ILE A 88 4.65 4.85 0.12
C ILE A 88 3.51 5.25 1.07
N LEU A 89 2.25 4.97 0.70
CA LEU A 89 1.08 5.30 1.53
C LEU A 89 1.16 4.65 2.93
N ARG A 90 1.61 3.40 3.03
CA ARG A 90 1.82 2.72 4.33
C ARG A 90 2.88 3.43 5.18
N SER A 91 3.91 3.99 4.56
CA SER A 91 4.96 4.73 5.25
C SER A 91 4.45 6.11 5.68
N ASP A 92 3.72 6.79 4.81
CA ASP A 92 3.11 8.09 5.09
C ASP A 92 2.08 8.01 6.21
N ILE A 93 1.25 6.96 6.23
CA ILE A 93 0.30 6.72 7.35
C ILE A 93 1.04 6.62 8.68
N ARG A 94 2.17 5.89 8.76
CA ARG A 94 2.93 5.76 10.01
C ARG A 94 3.43 7.12 10.51
N VAL A 95 3.94 7.95 9.60
CA VAL A 95 4.38 9.31 9.92
C VAL A 95 3.19 10.20 10.32
N ASN A 96 2.08 10.12 9.58
CA ASN A 96 0.88 10.92 9.83
C ASN A 96 0.20 10.55 11.17
N VAL A 97 0.23 9.28 11.57
CA VAL A 97 -0.28 8.81 12.86
C VAL A 97 0.54 9.37 14.01
N ASN A 98 1.87 9.40 13.92
CA ASN A 98 2.68 10.03 14.97
C ASN A 98 2.47 11.54 15.03
N LYS A 99 2.33 12.23 13.89
CA LYS A 99 1.96 13.65 13.88
C LYS A 99 0.62 13.91 14.56
N LEU A 100 -0.37 13.02 14.37
CA LEU A 100 -1.66 13.11 15.07
C LEU A 100 -1.47 12.96 16.58
N ARG A 101 -0.67 11.98 17.02
CA ARG A 101 -0.34 11.80 18.44
C ARG A 101 0.40 12.99 19.05
N ASP A 102 1.33 13.58 18.32
CA ASP A 102 2.04 14.78 18.76
C ASP A 102 1.06 15.95 18.95
N LEU A 103 0.06 16.10 18.05
CA LEU A 103 -1.01 17.10 18.19
C LEU A 103 -1.93 16.81 19.39
N GLU A 104 -2.16 15.54 19.71
CA GLU A 104 -2.95 15.10 20.87
C GLU A 104 -2.14 15.03 22.18
N TYR A 105 -0.86 15.43 22.16
CA TYR A 105 0.07 15.32 23.29
C TYR A 105 0.20 13.89 23.86
N GLN A 106 0.08 12.88 23.00
CA GLN A 106 0.25 11.47 23.35
C GLN A 106 1.64 10.97 22.98
N GLU A 107 2.14 9.96 23.71
CA GLU A 107 3.40 9.29 23.36
C GLU A 107 3.32 8.65 21.96
N PRO A 108 4.41 8.64 21.17
CA PRO A 108 4.44 7.97 19.87
C PRO A 108 4.14 6.47 19.99
N VAL A 109 3.58 5.88 18.93
CA VAL A 109 3.21 4.46 18.95
C VAL A 109 4.46 3.58 18.99
N LYS A 110 4.65 2.87 20.11
CA LYS A 110 5.75 1.92 20.28
C LYS A 110 5.66 0.82 19.22
N GLY A 111 6.76 0.56 18.54
CA GLY A 111 6.84 -0.51 17.55
C GLY A 111 6.32 -0.18 16.14
N LEU A 112 5.76 1.02 15.89
CA LEU A 112 5.17 1.39 14.60
C LEU A 112 6.18 1.37 13.43
N PHE A 113 7.46 1.62 13.73
CA PHE A 113 8.55 1.65 12.75
C PHE A 113 9.41 0.39 12.75
N LEU A 114 9.00 -0.67 13.45
CA LEU A 114 9.72 -1.93 13.40
C LEU A 114 9.57 -2.56 12.01
N ASN A 115 10.70 -2.99 11.45
CA ASN A 115 10.71 -3.81 10.25
C ASN A 115 10.87 -5.28 10.69
N PRO A 116 10.25 -6.22 9.97
CA PRO A 116 10.50 -7.63 10.22
C PRO A 116 11.98 -7.96 9.95
N LEU A 117 12.55 -8.84 10.77
CA LEU A 117 13.90 -9.34 10.55
C LEU A 117 13.97 -10.06 9.19
N THR A 118 15.02 -9.77 8.44
CA THR A 118 15.36 -10.52 7.24
C THR A 118 15.80 -11.94 7.61
N LYS A 119 15.76 -12.86 6.66
CA LYS A 119 16.19 -14.26 6.89
C LYS A 119 17.61 -14.35 7.45
N LYS A 120 18.52 -13.51 6.95
CA LYS A 120 19.91 -13.45 7.41
C LYS A 120 20.02 -12.94 8.86
N GLU A 121 19.25 -11.91 9.21
CA GLU A 121 19.22 -11.38 10.58
C GLU A 121 18.59 -12.39 11.55
N MET A 122 17.56 -13.12 11.10
CA MET A 122 16.95 -14.20 11.88
C MET A 122 17.92 -15.38 12.07
N GLU A 123 18.66 -15.77 11.05
CA GLU A 123 19.70 -16.81 11.13
C GLU A 123 20.81 -16.43 12.12
N ALA A 124 21.29 -15.18 12.07
CA ALA A 124 22.25 -14.66 13.03
C ALA A 124 21.67 -14.65 14.46
N MET A 125 20.41 -14.25 14.61
CA MET A 125 19.72 -14.27 15.90
C MET A 125 19.57 -15.71 16.44
N ASN A 126 19.24 -16.68 15.58
CA ASN A 126 19.13 -18.09 15.96
C ASN A 126 20.48 -18.69 16.38
N GLN A 127 21.58 -18.24 15.78
CA GLN A 127 22.95 -18.60 16.19
C GLN A 127 23.27 -18.05 17.59
N VAL A 128 22.90 -16.80 17.88
CA VAL A 128 23.10 -16.17 19.21
C VAL A 128 22.19 -16.81 20.27
N LEU A 129 20.97 -17.16 19.91
CA LEU A 129 19.98 -17.78 20.81
C LEU A 129 20.19 -19.29 21.00
N GLY A 130 21.14 -19.90 20.30
CA GLY A 130 21.45 -21.33 20.45
C GLY A 130 20.33 -22.27 19.97
N VAL A 131 19.46 -21.79 19.08
CA VAL A 131 18.32 -22.58 18.55
C VAL A 131 18.74 -23.50 17.40
N ASN A 132 19.93 -23.29 16.83
CA ASN A 132 20.52 -24.16 15.82
C ASN A 132 21.25 -25.35 16.49
N ASN A 133 20.51 -26.43 16.77
CA ASN A 133 21.01 -27.81 16.75
C ASN A 133 20.23 -28.58 15.68
#